data_AF-A0A3R9L2Z2-F1
#
_entry.id   AF-A0A3R9L2Z2-F1
#
_cell.length_a   1.000
_cell.length_b   1.000
_cell.length_c   1.000
_cell.angle_alpha   90.00
_cell.angle_beta   90.00
_cell.angle_gamma   90.00
#
_symmetry.space_group_name_H-M   'P 1'
#
loop_
_entity.id
_entity.type
_entity.pdbx_description
1 polymer ?
#
loop_
_entity_poly.entity_id
_entity_poly.type
_entity_poly.pdbx_seq_one_letter_code
_entity_poly.pdbx_strand_id
1 'polypeptide(L)' 'MKETINEFLKFRSQFTKREWFEINQVVEARLNEKADQLKLDDSDVEIISKRLKKLI' A
#
# COMPACT_ATOMS: atom_id res chain seq x y z
N MET A 1 -0.39 -4.09 -17.34
CA MET A 1 0.75 -4.15 -16.38
C MET A 1 1.94 -3.32 -16.84
N LYS A 2 2.57 -3.63 -17.99
CA LYS A 2 3.69 -2.80 -18.52
C LYS A 2 3.30 -1.33 -18.73
N GLU A 3 2.14 -1.09 -19.33
CA GLU A 3 1.61 0.25 -19.57
C GLU A 3 1.31 1.01 -18.27
N THR A 4 0.66 0.34 -17.31
CA THR A 4 0.40 0.86 -15.96
C THR A 4 1.69 1.27 -15.23
N ILE A 5 2.76 0.48 -15.34
CA ILE A 5 4.06 0.82 -14.75
C ILE A 5 4.65 2.06 -15.43
N ASN A 6 4.53 2.17 -16.76
CA ASN A 6 5.00 3.36 -17.49
C ASN A 6 4.24 4.63 -17.10
N GLU A 7 2.92 4.55 -16.94
CA GLU A 7 2.09 5.66 -16.47
C GLU A 7 2.47 6.10 -15.05
N PHE A 8 2.69 5.13 -14.15
CA PHE A 8 3.15 5.41 -12.79
C PHE A 8 4.52 6.10 -12.77
N LEU A 9 5.49 5.60 -13.56
CA LEU A 9 6.82 6.21 -13.64
C LEU A 9 6.77 7.62 -14.24
N LYS A 10 5.90 7.85 -15.24
CA LYS A 10 5.66 9.17 -15.82
C LYS A 10 5.09 10.13 -14.78
N PHE A 11 4.11 9.70 -13.99
CA PHE A 11 3.57 10.48 -12.87
C PHE A 11 4.65 10.80 -11.83
N ARG A 12 5.39 9.79 -11.35
CA ARG A 12 6.50 9.98 -10.40
C ARG A 12 7.55 10.97 -10.91
N SER A 13 7.82 11.00 -12.21
CA SER A 13 8.84 11.87 -12.81
C SER A 13 8.51 13.37 -12.71
N GLN A 14 7.26 13.73 -12.39
CA GLN A 14 6.83 15.12 -12.21
C GLN A 14 7.35 15.75 -10.91
N PHE A 15 7.91 14.94 -9.99
CA PHE A 15 8.35 15.36 -8.67
C PHE A 15 9.87 15.24 -8.51
N THR A 16 10.46 16.12 -7.71
CA THR A 16 11.83 15.94 -7.22
C THR A 16 11.91 14.74 -6.27
N LYS A 17 13.13 14.26 -6.01
CA LYS A 17 13.35 13.17 -5.05
C LYS A 17 12.78 13.45 -3.66
N ARG A 18 12.86 14.72 -3.21
CA ARG A 18 12.39 15.13 -1.89
C ARG A 18 10.86 15.19 -1.82
N GLU A 19 10.23 15.83 -2.80
CA GLU A 19 8.75 15.88 -2.87
C GLU A 19 8.16 14.48 -2.97
N TRP A 20 8.75 13.61 -3.79
CA TRP A 20 8.31 12.22 -3.91
C TRP A 20 8.43 11.44 -2.59
N PHE A 21 9.50 11.68 -1.83
CA PHE A 21 9.70 11.06 -0.52
C PHE A 21 8.61 11.52 0.47
N GLU A 22 8.35 12.83 0.54
CA GLU A 22 7.33 13.40 1.42
C GLU A 22 5.93 12.89 1.07
N ILE A 23 5.57 12.83 -0.23
CA ILE A 23 4.28 12.28 -0.69
C ILE A 23 4.10 10.82 -0.26
N ASN A 24 5.12 9.97 -0.45
CA ASN A 24 5.01 8.56 -0.05
C ASN A 24 4.86 8.40 1.45
N GLN A 25 5.61 9.16 2.26
CA GLN A 25 5.46 9.11 3.71
C GLN A 25 4.03 9.44 4.17
N VAL A 26 3.43 10.49 3.60
CA VAL A 26 2.06 10.88 3.95
C VAL A 26 1.04 9.83 3.52
N VAL A 27 1.21 9.25 2.33
CA VAL A 27 0.35 8.16 1.84
C VAL A 27 0.45 6.94 2.75
N GLU A 28 1.66 6.51 3.10
CA GLU A 28 1.89 5.37 3.99
C GLU A 28 1.30 5.61 5.39
N ALA A 29 1.54 6.78 5.98
CA ALA A 29 0.96 7.14 7.28
C ALA A 29 -0.57 7.08 7.24
N ARG A 30 -1.20 7.59 6.18
CA ARG A 30 -2.66 7.56 6.03
C ARG A 30 -3.20 6.15 5.80
N LEU A 31 -2.47 5.29 5.09
CA LEU A 31 -2.82 3.88 4.92
C LEU A 31 -2.72 3.13 6.24
N ASN A 32 -1.69 3.40 7.05
CA ASN A 32 -1.55 2.84 8.40
C ASN A 32 -2.67 3.30 9.31
N GLU A 33 -3.01 4.60 9.35
CA GLU A 33 -4.16 5.10 10.11
C GLU A 33 -5.47 4.43 9.71
N LYS A 34 -5.69 4.16 8.41
CA LYS A 34 -6.88 3.44 7.93
C LYS A 34 -6.83 1.95 8.25
N ALA A 35 -5.65 1.33 8.24
CA ALA A 35 -5.47 -0.03 8.70
C ALA A 35 -5.75 -0.13 10.20
N ASP A 36 -5.32 0.85 11.00
CA ASP A 36 -5.60 0.94 12.43
C ASP A 36 -7.10 1.20 12.71
N GLN A 37 -7.82 1.83 11.77
CA GLN A 37 -9.29 1.94 11.82
C GLN A 37 -10.00 0.61 11.57
N LEU A 38 -9.38 -0.33 10.85
CA LEU A 38 -9.82 -1.72 10.72
C LEU A 38 -9.21 -2.51 11.89
N LYS A 39 -9.82 -2.42 13.08
CA LYS A 39 -9.54 -3.42 14.13
C LYS A 39 -9.97 -4.79 13.59
N LEU A 40 -8.99 -5.56 13.15
CA LEU A 40 -9.18 -6.96 12.79
C LEU A 40 -9.64 -7.68 14.05
N ASP A 41 -10.79 -8.34 13.94
CA ASP A 41 -11.18 -9.28 14.98
C ASP A 41 -10.50 -10.63 14.74
N ASP A 42 -10.66 -11.55 15.70
CA ASP A 42 -10.04 -12.87 15.63
C ASP A 42 -10.49 -13.66 14.38
N SER A 43 -11.67 -13.36 13.83
CA SER A 43 -12.20 -13.99 12.61
C SER A 43 -11.45 -13.52 11.36
N ASP A 44 -11.18 -12.21 11.27
CA ASP A 44 -10.43 -11.62 10.17
C ASP A 44 -9.00 -12.18 10.10
N VAL A 45 -8.34 -12.32 11.26
CA VAL A 45 -7.00 -12.90 11.37
C VAL A 45 -6.98 -14.36 10.88
N GLU A 46 -8.01 -15.14 11.21
CA GLU A 46 -8.12 -16.54 10.79
C GLU A 46 -8.30 -16.68 9.26
N ILE A 47 -9.11 -15.81 8.66
CA ILE A 47 -9.37 -15.80 7.20
C ILE A 47 -8.10 -15.40 6.43
N ILE A 48 -7.39 -14.36 6.89
CA ILE A 48 -6.13 -13.91 6.27
C ILE A 48 -5.08 -15.02 6.36
N SER A 49 -4.95 -15.65 7.52
CA SER A 49 -4.00 -16.76 7.76
C SER A 49 -4.26 -17.96 6.84
N LYS A 50 -5.54 -18.33 6.65
CA LYS A 50 -5.95 -19.41 5.74
C LYS A 50 -5.64 -19.09 4.27
N ARG A 51 -5.74 -17.82 3.86
CA ARG A 51 -5.42 -17.40 2.48
C ARG A 51 -3.91 -17.38 2.22
N LEU A 52 -3.11 -16.88 3.17
CA LEU A 52 -1.65 -16.85 3.04
C LEU A 52 -1.03 -18.26 2.98
N LYS A 53 -1.54 -19.22 3.78
CA LYS A 53 -1.10 -20.62 3.73
C LYS A 53 -1.37 -21.34 2.39
N LYS A 54 -2.26 -20.81 1.55
CA LYS A 54 -2.53 -21.38 0.20
C LYS A 54 -1.62 -20.80 -0.88
N LEU A 55 -0.86 -19.75 -0.56
CA LEU A 55 0.04 -19.07 -1.49
C LEU A 55 1.50 -19.54 -1.33
N ILE A 56 1.79 -20.36 -0.30
CA ILE A 56 3.05 -21.07 -0.06
C ILE A 56 2.81 -22.54 -0.41
#